data_AF-A0AA38XER5-F1
#
_entry.id   AF-A0AA38XER5-F1
#
_cell.length_a   1.000
_cell.length_b   1.000
_cell.length_c   1.000
_cell.angle_alpha   90.00
_cell.angle_beta   90.00
_cell.angle_gamma   90.00
#
_symmetry.space_group_name_H-M   'P 1'
#
loop_
_entity.id
_entity.type
_entity.pdbx_description
1 polymer ?
#
loop_
_entity_poly.entity_id
_entity_poly.type
_entity_poly.pdbx_seq_one_letter_code
_entity_poly.pdbx_strand_id
1 'polypeptide(L)'
;MAANHFDKGNAVEHVDASNGKEVFIDETTLDPELHVAATLQHGSDLDEKEYKRVMRKVDWRLMPPLALLYAWALIDRVNLSSIQIGGLAADLGTDKGNRYALITMIFFITSVLFDYPSNLALRKFGPQKWLGFIGFSWGCLTIAMGFTHSWKSILVLRVIFGAFEAGLSPGCIYLMSCWYPRFEVQKRFSFWAAGAILCSGISSLLVYGIEKVGTVDGLHPWRWVYIIEGIVSACVGLHCGVILIDFPDRAVRPRLFGRKVFLTPDEASIVLARL
;
A
#
# COMPACT_ATOMS: atom_id res chain seq x y z
N MET A 1 -31.45 -13.63 65.38
CA MET A 1 -31.71 -14.69 64.38
C MET A 1 -32.40 -14.05 63.20
N ALA A 2 -31.63 -13.62 62.20
CA ALA A 2 -32.05 -13.43 60.81
C ALA A 2 -30.77 -13.20 60.01
N ALA A 3 -30.38 -14.23 59.26
CA ALA A 3 -29.18 -14.28 58.46
C ALA A 3 -29.38 -13.45 57.18
N ASN A 4 -28.43 -12.57 56.87
CA ASN A 4 -28.36 -11.94 55.57
C ASN A 4 -27.97 -12.98 54.53
N HIS A 5 -28.88 -13.20 53.59
CA HIS A 5 -28.69 -14.03 52.41
C HIS A 5 -27.76 -13.27 51.47
N PHE A 6 -26.48 -13.65 51.43
CA PHE A 6 -25.53 -13.15 50.43
C PHE A 6 -25.88 -13.74 49.06
N ASP A 7 -26.33 -12.89 48.14
CA ASP A 7 -26.51 -13.22 46.73
C ASP A 7 -25.14 -13.16 46.03
N LYS A 8 -24.73 -14.26 45.40
CA LYS A 8 -23.37 -14.47 44.86
C LYS A 8 -23.21 -13.97 43.40
N GLY A 9 -24.19 -13.25 42.87
CA GLY A 9 -24.25 -12.89 41.44
C GLY A 9 -23.37 -11.72 40.98
N ASN A 10 -22.92 -10.84 41.89
CA ASN A 10 -22.29 -9.55 41.53
C ASN A 10 -20.84 -9.36 42.02
N ALA A 11 -20.16 -10.42 42.45
CA ALA A 11 -18.77 -10.30 42.91
C ALA A 11 -17.77 -10.50 41.77
N VAL A 12 -16.89 -9.53 41.54
CA VAL A 12 -15.68 -9.73 40.74
C VAL A 12 -14.55 -10.13 41.70
N GLU A 13 -13.95 -11.29 41.47
CA GLU A 13 -12.78 -11.75 42.22
C GLU A 13 -11.58 -10.84 41.94
N HIS A 14 -11.12 -10.11 42.95
CA HIS A 14 -9.87 -9.37 42.90
C HIS A 14 -8.88 -10.01 43.89
N VAL A 15 -7.79 -10.57 43.37
CA VAL A 15 -6.71 -11.16 44.18
C VAL A 15 -5.66 -10.08 44.44
N ASP A 16 -5.54 -9.66 45.69
CA ASP A 16 -4.62 -8.61 46.11
C ASP A 16 -3.18 -9.16 46.23
N ALA A 17 -2.25 -8.60 45.44
CA ALA A 17 -0.90 -9.16 45.24
C ALA A 17 0.05 -9.01 46.44
N SER A 18 -0.40 -8.45 47.57
CA SER A 18 0.43 -8.28 48.76
C SER A 18 0.11 -9.24 49.91
N ASN A 19 -1.04 -9.95 49.91
CA ASN A 19 -1.39 -10.80 51.06
C ASN A 19 -2.28 -12.04 50.79
N GLY A 20 -2.48 -12.45 49.53
CA GLY A 20 -2.98 -13.79 49.19
C GLY A 20 -4.36 -14.17 49.75
N LYS A 21 -5.19 -13.21 50.16
CA LYS A 21 -6.59 -13.44 50.55
C LYS A 21 -7.53 -12.89 49.48
N GLU A 22 -8.49 -13.72 49.08
CA GLU A 22 -9.62 -13.31 48.26
C GLU A 22 -10.46 -12.29 49.05
N VAL A 23 -10.55 -11.07 48.52
CA VAL A 23 -11.40 -10.01 49.08
C VAL A 23 -12.56 -9.81 48.14
N PHE A 24 -13.75 -10.17 48.60
CA PHE A 24 -15.02 -9.89 47.91
C PHE A 24 -15.34 -8.41 48.10
N ILE A 25 -15.16 -7.60 47.05
CA ILE A 25 -15.47 -6.17 47.07
C ILE A 25 -16.89 -6.00 46.52
N ASP A 26 -17.78 -5.46 47.35
CA ASP A 26 -19.17 -5.18 47.02
C ASP A 26 -19.27 -3.88 46.18
N GLU A 27 -19.76 -3.99 44.94
CA GLU A 27 -19.87 -2.89 43.96
C GLU A 27 -20.59 -1.65 44.52
N THR A 28 -21.52 -1.84 45.45
CA THR A 28 -22.30 -0.78 46.09
C THR A 28 -21.51 0.16 47.00
N THR A 29 -20.24 -0.14 47.29
CA THR A 29 -19.41 0.64 48.23
C THR A 29 -18.30 1.46 47.57
N LEU A 30 -18.16 1.40 46.24
CA LEU A 30 -17.18 2.23 45.53
C LEU A 30 -17.65 3.68 45.47
N ASP A 31 -16.75 4.62 45.80
CA ASP A 31 -17.00 6.05 45.65
C ASP A 31 -17.51 6.35 44.22
N PRO A 32 -18.55 7.18 44.05
CA PRO A 32 -19.14 7.48 42.75
C PRO A 32 -18.12 7.96 41.71
N GLU A 33 -17.09 8.70 42.16
CA GLU A 33 -16.00 9.16 41.31
C GLU A 33 -15.08 8.02 40.83
N LEU A 34 -14.84 7.00 41.65
CA LEU A 34 -14.03 5.84 41.28
C LEU A 34 -14.79 4.91 40.33
N HIS A 35 -16.12 4.80 40.52
CA HIS A 35 -16.99 4.05 39.62
C HIS A 35 -17.12 4.74 38.25
N VAL A 36 -17.23 6.08 38.22
CA VAL A 36 -17.21 6.87 36.98
C VAL A 36 -15.84 6.79 36.31
N ALA A 37 -14.73 6.88 37.05
CA ALA A 37 -13.37 6.75 36.49
C ALA A 37 -13.13 5.36 35.89
N ALA A 38 -13.56 4.29 36.56
CA ALA A 38 -13.47 2.93 36.06
C ALA A 38 -14.37 2.72 34.83
N THR A 39 -15.58 3.29 34.81
CA THR A 39 -16.51 3.19 33.66
C THR A 39 -16.03 4.02 32.46
N LEU A 40 -15.40 5.18 32.69
CA LEU A 40 -14.77 6.01 31.67
C LEU A 40 -13.49 5.35 31.12
N GLN A 41 -12.67 4.74 31.98
CA GLN A 41 -11.53 3.94 31.56
C GLN A 41 -11.98 2.71 30.77
N HIS A 42 -12.95 1.95 31.26
CA HIS A 42 -13.48 0.78 30.58
C HIS A 42 -14.17 1.14 29.25
N GLY A 43 -14.90 2.25 29.20
CA GLY A 43 -15.46 2.83 27.98
C GLY A 43 -14.37 3.25 26.98
N SER A 44 -13.30 3.90 27.45
CA SER A 44 -12.17 4.31 26.61
C SER A 44 -11.29 3.14 26.15
N ASP A 45 -11.17 2.08 26.95
CA ASP A 45 -10.40 0.86 26.63
C ASP A 45 -11.16 -0.04 25.66
N LEU A 46 -12.49 -0.09 25.77
CA LEU A 46 -13.37 -0.74 24.78
C LEU A 46 -13.29 0.00 23.43
N ASP A 47 -13.34 1.34 23.45
CA ASP A 47 -13.21 2.19 22.26
C ASP A 47 -11.81 2.07 21.61
N GLU A 48 -10.75 1.96 22.42
CA GLU A 48 -9.37 1.77 21.92
C GLU A 48 -9.12 0.35 21.35
N LYS A 49 -9.72 -0.70 21.93
CA LYS A 49 -9.65 -2.07 21.39
C LYS A 49 -10.45 -2.20 20.09
N GLU A 50 -11.61 -1.56 20.03
CA GLU A 50 -12.46 -1.54 18.84
C GLU A 50 -11.80 -0.72 17.72
N TYR A 51 -11.22 0.44 18.04
CA TYR A 51 -10.38 1.22 17.13
C TYR A 51 -9.22 0.41 16.56
N LYS A 52 -8.45 -0.30 17.40
CA LYS A 52 -7.34 -1.15 16.92
C LYS A 52 -7.82 -2.27 16.01
N ARG A 53 -9.00 -2.84 16.26
CA ARG A 53 -9.60 -3.89 15.41
C ARG A 53 -10.00 -3.30 14.05
N VAL A 54 -10.66 -2.15 14.02
CA VAL A 54 -11.05 -1.44 12.80
C VAL A 54 -9.82 -1.02 12.00
N MET A 55 -8.82 -0.44 12.67
CA MET A 55 -7.59 0.02 12.02
C MET A 55 -6.79 -1.15 11.42
N ARG A 56 -6.75 -2.32 12.08
CA ARG A 56 -6.11 -3.53 11.53
C ARG A 56 -6.85 -4.06 10.28
N LYS A 57 -8.17 -3.90 10.22
CA LYS A 57 -8.99 -4.27 9.05
C LYS A 57 -8.73 -3.31 7.88
N VAL A 58 -8.54 -2.03 8.15
CA VAL A 58 -8.10 -1.02 7.18
C VAL A 58 -6.69 -1.34 6.69
N ASP A 59 -5.76 -1.63 7.60
CA ASP A 59 -4.36 -1.97 7.28
C ASP A 59 -4.28 -3.13 6.30
N TRP A 60 -4.97 -4.24 6.59
CA TRP A 60 -4.95 -5.44 5.76
C TRP A 60 -5.48 -5.23 4.35
N ARG A 61 -6.23 -4.16 4.10
CA ARG A 61 -6.84 -3.91 2.79
C ARG A 61 -6.22 -2.73 2.06
N LEU A 62 -5.66 -1.76 2.79
CA LEU A 62 -5.01 -0.60 2.21
C LEU A 62 -3.51 -0.85 2.04
N MET A 63 -2.82 -1.34 3.07
CA MET A 63 -1.36 -1.47 3.04
C MET A 63 -0.85 -2.48 1.97
N PRO A 64 -1.38 -3.71 1.84
CA PRO A 64 -0.86 -4.67 0.86
C PRO A 64 -0.91 -4.22 -0.60
N PRO A 65 -2.02 -3.68 -1.15
CA PRO A 65 -2.04 -3.22 -2.53
C PRO A 65 -1.14 -2.01 -2.76
N LEU A 66 -1.04 -1.07 -1.81
CA LEU A 66 -0.04 0.01 -1.90
C LEU A 66 1.38 -0.57 -1.92
N ALA A 67 1.65 -1.59 -1.10
CA ALA A 67 2.97 -2.19 -0.94
C ALA A 67 3.41 -2.86 -2.22
N LEU A 68 2.52 -3.67 -2.78
CA LEU A 68 2.74 -4.33 -4.05
C LEU A 68 2.98 -3.31 -5.15
N LEU A 69 2.17 -2.27 -5.21
CA LEU A 69 2.27 -1.27 -6.26
C LEU A 69 3.58 -0.46 -6.18
N TYR A 70 4.04 -0.12 -4.98
CA TYR A 70 5.32 0.58 -4.80
C TYR A 70 6.53 -0.36 -4.89
N ALA A 71 6.43 -1.60 -4.42
CA ALA A 71 7.45 -2.62 -4.65
C ALA A 71 7.67 -2.83 -6.14
N TRP A 72 6.57 -2.90 -6.91
CA TRP A 72 6.63 -3.02 -8.35
C TRP A 72 7.29 -1.81 -9.02
N ALA A 73 7.05 -0.61 -8.48
CA ALA A 73 7.73 0.60 -8.94
C ALA A 73 9.24 0.56 -8.75
N LEU A 74 9.70 0.05 -7.62
CA LEU A 74 11.12 -0.14 -7.36
C LEU A 74 11.71 -1.25 -8.24
N ILE A 75 10.95 -2.31 -8.48
CA ILE A 75 11.33 -3.43 -9.34
C ILE A 75 11.69 -2.95 -10.75
N ASP A 76 10.82 -2.20 -11.44
CA ASP A 76 11.08 -1.72 -12.81
C ASP A 76 12.36 -0.87 -12.89
N ARG A 77 12.58 -0.01 -11.89
CA ARG A 77 13.76 0.86 -11.82
C ARG A 77 15.05 0.08 -11.71
N VAL A 78 15.06 -0.99 -10.90
CA VAL A 78 16.22 -1.86 -10.77
C VAL A 78 16.37 -2.74 -12.02
N ASN A 79 15.27 -3.27 -12.54
CA ASN A 79 15.26 -4.18 -13.69
C ASN A 79 15.82 -3.54 -14.95
N LEU A 80 15.58 -2.24 -15.22
CA LEU A 80 16.19 -1.54 -16.36
C LEU A 80 17.73 -1.71 -16.38
N SER A 81 18.37 -1.58 -15.22
CA SER A 81 19.83 -1.70 -15.10
C SER A 81 20.32 -3.13 -15.28
N SER A 82 19.55 -4.12 -14.80
CA SER A 82 19.85 -5.55 -15.01
C SER A 82 19.69 -5.94 -16.48
N ILE A 83 18.57 -5.56 -17.11
CA ILE A 83 18.27 -5.81 -18.53
C ILE A 83 19.30 -5.13 -19.45
N GLN A 84 19.78 -3.94 -19.08
CA GLN A 84 20.86 -3.25 -19.80
C GLN A 84 22.09 -4.15 -19.95
N ILE A 85 22.51 -4.80 -18.86
CA ILE A 85 23.66 -5.72 -18.84
C ILE A 85 23.30 -7.07 -19.50
N GLY A 86 22.05 -7.49 -19.36
CA GLY A 86 21.47 -8.73 -19.89
C GLY A 86 21.34 -8.86 -21.41
N GLY A 87 21.75 -7.85 -22.17
CA GLY A 87 21.79 -7.89 -23.64
C GLY A 87 21.09 -6.74 -24.34
N LEU A 88 20.36 -5.87 -23.63
CA LEU A 88 19.79 -4.64 -24.24
C LEU A 88 20.89 -3.71 -24.76
N ALA A 89 22.01 -3.61 -24.04
CA ALA A 89 23.20 -2.88 -24.47
C ALA A 89 23.72 -3.36 -25.83
N ALA A 90 23.88 -4.68 -25.99
CA ALA A 90 24.43 -5.29 -27.18
C ALA A 90 23.45 -5.27 -28.38
N ASP A 91 22.15 -5.47 -28.14
CA ASP A 91 21.12 -5.54 -29.19
C ASP A 91 20.79 -4.15 -29.76
N LEU A 92 20.59 -3.14 -28.90
CA LEU A 92 20.17 -1.80 -29.34
C LEU A 92 21.31 -0.77 -29.42
N GLY A 93 22.53 -1.16 -29.03
CA GLY A 93 23.70 -0.28 -29.02
C GLY A 93 23.52 0.91 -28.06
N THR A 94 22.89 0.67 -26.90
CA THR A 94 22.72 1.67 -25.84
C THR A 94 24.01 1.88 -25.02
N ASP A 95 25.01 1.01 -25.19
CA ASP A 95 26.39 1.13 -24.72
C ASP A 95 27.20 2.22 -25.45
N LYS A 96 26.79 2.58 -26.68
CA LYS A 96 27.47 3.60 -27.47
C LYS A 96 27.15 5.00 -26.98
N GLY A 97 28.11 5.62 -26.30
CA GLY A 97 28.04 7.01 -25.82
C GLY A 97 27.06 7.20 -24.66
N ASN A 98 26.40 8.36 -24.59
CA ASN A 98 25.49 8.71 -23.48
C ASN A 98 24.04 8.21 -23.65
N ARG A 99 23.79 7.21 -24.50
CA ARG A 99 22.42 6.77 -24.82
C ARG A 99 21.70 6.16 -23.61
N TYR A 100 22.36 5.25 -22.88
CA TYR A 100 21.80 4.70 -21.65
C TYR A 100 21.52 5.79 -20.61
N ALA A 101 22.47 6.72 -20.41
CA ALA A 101 22.30 7.83 -19.50
C ALA A 101 21.09 8.72 -19.88
N LEU A 102 20.88 8.99 -21.17
CA LEU A 102 19.72 9.74 -21.66
C LEU A 102 18.40 9.02 -21.38
N ILE A 103 18.33 7.70 -21.60
CA ILE A 103 17.14 6.88 -21.35
C ILE A 103 16.76 6.91 -19.86
N THR A 104 17.76 6.81 -18.97
CA THR A 104 17.52 6.85 -17.52
C THR A 104 17.18 8.25 -17.02
N MET A 105 17.86 9.29 -17.51
CA MET A 105 17.67 10.66 -17.03
C MET A 105 16.38 11.30 -17.51
N ILE A 106 15.94 11.01 -18.75
CA ILE A 106 14.72 11.62 -19.30
C ILE A 106 13.46 11.19 -18.54
N PHE A 107 13.49 9.98 -17.98
CA PHE A 107 12.47 9.49 -17.07
C PHE A 107 12.33 10.41 -15.85
N PHE A 108 13.43 10.71 -15.14
CA PHE A 108 13.39 11.59 -13.97
C PHE A 108 12.93 13.00 -14.31
N ILE A 109 13.41 13.56 -15.42
CA ILE A 109 13.01 14.90 -15.87
C ILE A 109 11.50 14.95 -16.11
N THR A 110 10.96 13.95 -16.79
CA THR A 110 9.53 13.89 -17.09
C THR A 110 8.71 13.68 -15.82
N SER A 111 9.15 12.81 -14.91
CA SER A 111 8.49 12.60 -13.63
C SER A 111 8.39 13.88 -12.80
N VAL A 112 9.44 14.71 -12.75
CA VAL A 112 9.43 15.99 -12.04
C VAL A 112 8.48 17.00 -12.70
N LEU A 113 8.48 17.09 -14.04
CA LEU A 113 7.58 17.98 -14.77
C LEU A 113 6.10 17.61 -14.56
N PHE A 114 5.80 16.32 -14.50
CA PHE A 114 4.44 15.80 -14.35
C PHE A 114 4.01 15.59 -12.90
N ASP A 115 4.89 15.79 -11.91
CA ASP A 115 4.57 15.61 -10.48
C ASP A 115 3.45 16.57 -10.05
N TYR A 116 3.57 17.85 -10.42
CA TYR A 116 2.54 18.86 -10.12
C TYR A 116 1.18 18.57 -10.79
N PRO A 117 1.08 18.39 -12.12
CA PRO A 117 -0.21 18.13 -12.77
C PRO A 117 -0.82 16.79 -12.36
N SER A 118 0.00 15.76 -12.10
CA SER A 118 -0.49 14.45 -11.67
C SER A 118 -1.09 14.52 -10.25
N ASN A 119 -0.51 15.31 -9.36
CA ASN A 119 -1.08 15.59 -8.04
C ASN A 119 -2.43 16.31 -8.10
N LEU A 120 -2.59 17.23 -9.04
CA LEU A 120 -3.88 17.91 -9.25
C LEU A 120 -4.92 16.93 -9.82
N ALA A 121 -4.53 16.06 -10.74
CA ALA A 121 -5.39 15.01 -11.30
C ALA A 121 -5.85 14.02 -10.23
N LEU A 122 -4.95 13.60 -9.34
CA LEU A 122 -5.25 12.72 -8.21
C LEU A 122 -6.40 13.27 -7.34
N ARG A 123 -6.36 14.56 -7.00
CA ARG A 123 -7.43 15.23 -6.23
C ARG A 123 -8.77 15.22 -6.96
N LYS A 124 -8.77 15.34 -8.29
CA LYS A 124 -9.99 15.42 -9.10
C LYS A 124 -10.62 14.06 -9.37
N PHE A 125 -9.83 13.05 -9.72
CA PHE A 125 -10.32 11.72 -10.12
C PHE A 125 -10.48 10.73 -8.97
N GLY A 126 -9.84 11.01 -7.84
CA GLY A 126 -9.79 10.13 -6.67
C GLY A 126 -8.65 9.12 -6.75
N PRO A 127 -8.00 8.81 -5.62
CA PRO A 127 -6.82 7.96 -5.55
C PRO A 127 -7.08 6.54 -6.05
N GLN A 128 -8.28 5.98 -5.85
CA GLN A 128 -8.59 4.62 -6.29
C GLN A 128 -8.47 4.46 -7.81
N LYS A 129 -9.18 5.31 -8.56
CA LYS A 129 -9.21 5.22 -10.03
C LYS A 129 -7.88 5.64 -10.65
N TRP A 130 -7.25 6.66 -10.07
CA TRP A 130 -5.98 7.19 -10.58
C TRP A 130 -4.84 6.19 -10.39
N LEU A 131 -4.67 5.62 -9.19
CA LEU A 131 -3.61 4.64 -8.92
C LEU A 131 -3.80 3.34 -9.71
N GLY A 132 -5.04 2.86 -9.86
CA GLY A 132 -5.34 1.71 -10.72
C GLY A 132 -5.04 1.97 -12.19
N PHE A 133 -5.40 3.15 -12.70
CA PHE A 133 -5.11 3.57 -14.07
C PHE A 133 -3.61 3.71 -14.34
N ILE A 134 -2.85 4.28 -13.40
CA ILE A 134 -1.39 4.36 -13.49
C ILE A 134 -0.79 2.96 -13.53
N GLY A 135 -1.16 2.08 -12.60
CA GLY A 135 -0.63 0.70 -12.56
C GLY A 135 -0.93 -0.10 -13.83
N PHE A 136 -2.11 0.06 -14.42
CA PHE A 136 -2.45 -0.59 -15.68
C PHE A 136 -1.67 0.01 -16.87
N SER A 137 -1.65 1.33 -17.00
CA SER A 137 -0.92 2.03 -18.07
C SER A 137 0.58 1.74 -18.02
N TRP A 138 1.12 1.64 -16.80
CA TRP A 138 2.48 1.19 -16.56
C TRP A 138 2.73 -0.20 -17.16
N GLY A 139 1.96 -1.22 -16.77
CA GLY A 139 2.15 -2.56 -17.30
C GLY A 139 2.08 -2.62 -18.82
N CYS A 140 1.15 -1.88 -19.44
CA CYS A 140 1.06 -1.76 -20.90
C CYS A 140 2.33 -1.15 -21.52
N LEU A 141 2.91 -0.11 -20.91
CA LEU A 141 4.14 0.52 -21.39
C LEU A 141 5.36 -0.39 -21.23
N THR A 142 5.45 -1.14 -20.13
CA THR A 142 6.52 -2.14 -19.93
C THR A 142 6.45 -3.25 -20.98
N ILE A 143 5.25 -3.76 -21.29
CA ILE A 143 5.06 -4.70 -22.40
C ILE A 143 5.51 -4.07 -23.72
N ALA A 144 5.12 -2.82 -23.99
CA ALA A 144 5.50 -2.11 -25.21
C ALA A 144 7.01 -1.95 -25.35
N MET A 145 7.76 -1.76 -24.26
CA MET A 145 9.23 -1.69 -24.27
C MET A 145 9.86 -3.00 -24.76
N GLY A 146 9.31 -4.15 -24.39
CA GLY A 146 9.79 -5.47 -24.86
C GLY A 146 9.68 -5.70 -26.37
N PHE A 147 8.73 -5.02 -27.04
CA PHE A 147 8.55 -5.12 -28.50
C PHE A 147 9.34 -4.09 -29.30
N THR A 148 10.12 -3.22 -28.65
CA THR A 148 10.87 -2.19 -29.38
C THR A 148 12.10 -2.74 -30.09
N HIS A 149 12.43 -2.14 -31.23
CA HIS A 149 13.61 -2.48 -32.04
C HIS A 149 14.64 -1.32 -32.12
N SER A 150 14.37 -0.19 -31.45
CA SER A 150 15.23 0.99 -31.53
C SER A 150 15.34 1.68 -30.17
N TRP A 151 16.54 2.18 -29.85
CA TRP A 151 16.80 2.94 -28.63
C TRP A 151 15.94 4.22 -28.54
N LYS A 152 15.60 4.83 -29.69
CA LYS A 152 14.73 6.01 -29.74
C LYS A 152 13.31 5.68 -29.29
N SER A 153 12.80 4.51 -29.66
CA SER A 153 11.47 4.05 -29.25
C SER A 153 11.42 3.82 -27.73
N ILE A 154 12.47 3.23 -27.15
CA ILE A 154 12.60 3.08 -25.69
C ILE A 154 12.64 4.45 -25.00
N LEU A 155 13.36 5.42 -25.57
CA LEU A 155 13.43 6.78 -25.03
C LEU A 155 12.04 7.44 -25.00
N VAL A 156 11.27 7.35 -26.08
CA VAL A 156 9.89 7.89 -26.13
C VAL A 156 8.98 7.18 -25.13
N LEU A 157 9.05 5.85 -25.04
CA LEU A 157 8.28 5.10 -24.05
C LEU A 157 8.64 5.50 -22.62
N ARG A 158 9.93 5.76 -22.32
CA ARG A 158 10.39 6.22 -21.00
C ARG A 158 9.89 7.61 -20.63
N VAL A 159 9.73 8.51 -21.61
CA VAL A 159 9.07 9.82 -21.38
C VAL A 159 7.62 9.61 -20.95
N ILE A 160 6.87 8.84 -21.73
CA ILE A 160 5.45 8.57 -21.44
C ILE A 160 5.31 7.89 -20.08
N PHE A 161 6.20 6.95 -19.79
CA PHE A 161 6.26 6.23 -18.54
C PHE A 161 6.51 7.14 -17.33
N GLY A 162 7.49 8.06 -17.43
CA GLY A 162 7.76 9.05 -16.38
C GLY A 162 6.56 9.97 -16.10
N ALA A 163 5.80 10.34 -17.14
CA ALA A 163 4.59 11.14 -16.98
C ALA A 163 3.51 10.42 -16.15
N PHE A 164 3.37 9.09 -16.31
CA PHE A 164 2.43 8.30 -15.51
C PHE A 164 2.91 8.01 -14.10
N GLU A 165 4.21 7.73 -13.90
CA GLU A 165 4.76 7.38 -12.59
C GLU A 165 4.76 8.58 -11.62
N ALA A 166 4.78 9.81 -12.13
CA ALA A 166 4.79 11.04 -11.33
C ALA A 166 3.68 11.10 -10.26
N GLY A 167 2.51 10.51 -10.53
CA GLY A 167 1.37 10.53 -9.59
C GLY A 167 1.40 9.45 -8.51
N LEU A 168 2.31 8.49 -8.61
CA LEU A 168 2.25 7.28 -7.83
C LEU A 168 2.63 7.50 -6.37
N SER A 169 3.84 8.02 -6.15
CA SER A 169 4.40 8.29 -4.83
C SER A 169 3.53 9.25 -4.02
N PRO A 170 3.15 10.44 -4.55
CA PRO A 170 2.31 11.34 -3.78
C PRO A 170 0.87 10.82 -3.67
N GLY A 171 0.39 10.01 -4.63
CA GLY A 171 -0.88 9.30 -4.56
C GLY A 171 -0.97 8.33 -3.39
N CYS A 172 0.06 7.51 -3.19
CA CYS A 172 0.18 6.60 -2.06
C CYS A 172 0.22 7.36 -0.73
N ILE A 173 1.08 8.38 -0.62
CA ILE A 173 1.24 9.17 0.62
C ILE A 173 -0.05 9.93 0.96
N TYR A 174 -0.71 10.50 -0.05
CA TYR A 174 -1.97 11.22 0.14
C TYR A 174 -3.07 10.29 0.63
N LEU A 175 -3.21 9.10 0.03
CA LEU A 175 -4.17 8.11 0.48
C LEU A 175 -3.87 7.67 1.92
N MET A 176 -2.61 7.43 2.29
CA MET A 176 -2.25 7.11 3.67
C MET A 176 -2.57 8.26 4.63
N SER A 177 -2.33 9.51 4.22
CA SER A 177 -2.60 10.69 5.05
C SER A 177 -4.09 10.92 5.31
N CYS A 178 -4.97 10.40 4.43
CA CYS A 178 -6.42 10.45 4.64
C CYS A 178 -6.94 9.38 5.62
N TRP A 179 -6.20 8.29 5.84
CA TRP A 179 -6.67 7.16 6.65
C TRP A 179 -6.02 7.09 8.04
N TYR A 180 -4.88 7.76 8.26
CA TYR A 180 -4.16 7.68 9.53
C TYR A 180 -3.66 9.05 10.00
N PRO A 181 -3.57 9.27 11.33
CA PRO A 181 -2.92 10.43 11.90
C PRO A 181 -1.41 10.42 11.60
N ARG A 182 -0.80 11.62 11.48
CA ARG A 182 0.58 11.83 10.98
C ARG A 182 1.64 10.95 11.66
N PHE A 183 1.53 10.72 12.97
CA PHE A 183 2.51 9.93 13.72
C PHE A 183 2.44 8.41 13.42
N GLU A 184 1.26 7.91 13.06
CA GLU A 184 1.06 6.50 12.72
C GLU A 184 1.39 6.20 11.25
N VAL A 185 1.14 7.16 10.34
CA VAL A 185 1.49 7.05 8.91
C VAL A 185 2.97 6.69 8.74
N GLN A 186 3.86 7.41 9.43
CA GLN A 186 5.31 7.28 9.24
C GLN A 186 5.81 5.88 9.58
N LYS A 187 5.36 5.30 10.71
CA LYS A 187 5.80 3.96 11.15
C LYS A 187 5.32 2.88 10.18
N ARG A 188 4.06 2.97 9.73
CA ARG A 188 3.46 2.03 8.78
C ARG A 188 4.14 2.14 7.42
N PHE A 189 4.39 3.36 6.94
CA PHE A 189 5.12 3.64 5.71
C PHE A 189 6.54 3.07 5.74
N SER A 190 7.29 3.24 6.83
CA SER A 190 8.66 2.72 6.93
C SER A 190 8.71 1.19 6.87
N PHE A 191 7.83 0.50 7.58
CA PHE A 191 7.75 -0.96 7.53
C PHE A 191 7.36 -1.46 6.13
N TRP A 192 6.40 -0.79 5.52
CA TRP A 192 5.94 -1.01 4.15
C TRP A 192 7.04 -0.80 3.09
N ALA A 193 7.77 0.32 3.19
CA ALA A 193 8.84 0.66 2.26
C ALA A 193 10.01 -0.32 2.39
N ALA A 194 10.34 -0.75 3.62
CA ALA A 194 11.33 -1.78 3.85
C ALA A 194 10.95 -3.10 3.17
N GLY A 195 9.69 -3.55 3.31
CA GLY A 195 9.18 -4.74 2.61
C GLY A 195 9.27 -4.62 1.09
N ALA A 196 8.90 -3.45 0.54
CA ALA A 196 8.98 -3.19 -0.89
C ALA A 196 10.43 -3.26 -1.43
N ILE A 197 11.39 -2.71 -0.69
CA ILE A 197 12.82 -2.76 -1.04
C ILE A 197 13.33 -4.21 -1.04
N LEU A 198 12.96 -5.01 -0.03
CA LEU A 198 13.31 -6.44 0.03
C LEU A 198 12.78 -7.20 -1.17
N CYS A 199 11.52 -6.99 -1.55
CA CYS A 199 10.95 -7.58 -2.76
C CYS A 199 11.67 -7.12 -4.03
N SER A 200 12.06 -5.84 -4.13
CA SER A 200 12.77 -5.34 -5.32
C SER A 200 14.14 -5.97 -5.53
N GLY A 201 14.85 -6.32 -4.45
CA GLY A 201 16.14 -7.02 -4.55
C GLY A 201 16.03 -8.42 -5.15
N ILE A 202 14.89 -9.10 -4.95
CA ILE A 202 14.63 -10.44 -5.50
C ILE A 202 14.39 -10.36 -7.02
N SER A 203 13.93 -9.23 -7.54
CA SER A 203 13.59 -9.10 -8.96
C SER A 203 14.79 -9.25 -9.89
N SER A 204 15.96 -8.73 -9.51
CA SER A 204 17.18 -8.91 -10.32
C SER A 204 17.56 -10.38 -10.48
N LEU A 205 17.23 -11.23 -9.50
CA LEU A 205 17.41 -12.68 -9.61
C LEU A 205 16.45 -13.31 -10.62
N LEU A 206 15.21 -12.80 -10.72
CA LEU A 206 14.25 -13.21 -11.74
C LEU A 206 14.76 -12.88 -13.15
N VAL A 207 15.29 -11.66 -13.34
CA VAL A 207 15.89 -11.24 -14.62
C VAL A 207 17.03 -12.19 -15.02
N TYR A 208 17.95 -12.46 -14.10
CA TYR A 208 19.06 -13.39 -14.32
C TYR A 208 18.57 -14.82 -14.65
N GLY A 209 17.51 -15.28 -13.99
CA GLY A 209 16.89 -16.57 -14.27
C GLY A 209 16.31 -16.65 -15.68
N ILE A 210 15.62 -15.61 -16.13
CA ILE A 210 15.01 -15.54 -17.47
C ILE A 210 16.10 -15.42 -18.55
N GLU A 211 17.18 -14.68 -18.29
CA GLU A 211 18.33 -14.58 -19.21
C GLU A 211 18.95 -15.94 -19.52
N LYS A 212 18.98 -16.87 -18.54
CA LYS A 212 19.50 -18.23 -18.73
C LYS A 212 18.63 -19.15 -19.58
N VAL A 213 17.33 -18.85 -19.72
CA VAL A 213 16.41 -19.64 -20.56
C VAL A 213 16.78 -19.52 -22.04
N GLY A 214 17.56 -18.50 -22.41
CA GLY A 214 18.07 -18.30 -23.76
C GLY A 214 17.02 -17.72 -24.72
N THR A 215 17.33 -17.75 -26.01
CA THR A 215 16.49 -17.18 -27.06
C THR A 215 15.32 -18.12 -27.36
N VAL A 216 14.12 -17.75 -26.93
CA VAL A 216 12.87 -18.47 -27.25
C VAL A 216 12.15 -17.69 -28.35
N ASP A 217 11.74 -18.37 -29.42
CA ASP A 217 11.03 -17.81 -30.59
C ASP A 217 11.78 -16.70 -31.36
N GLY A 218 13.12 -16.71 -31.34
CA GLY A 218 13.94 -15.73 -32.05
C GLY A 218 13.99 -14.34 -31.39
N LEU A 219 13.40 -14.17 -30.20
CA LEU A 219 13.45 -12.95 -29.40
C LEU A 219 14.57 -13.03 -28.37
N HIS A 220 15.35 -11.96 -28.25
CA HIS A 220 16.38 -11.86 -27.22
C HIS A 220 15.78 -11.97 -25.80
N PRO A 221 16.50 -12.60 -24.84
CA PRO A 221 15.98 -12.85 -23.48
C PRO A 221 15.50 -11.58 -22.77
N TRP A 222 16.18 -10.45 -23.00
CA TRP A 222 15.81 -9.16 -22.39
C TRP A 222 14.40 -8.67 -22.76
N ARG A 223 13.88 -9.06 -23.94
CA ARG A 223 12.52 -8.71 -24.38
C ARG A 223 11.47 -9.47 -23.60
N TRP A 224 11.74 -10.75 -23.35
CA TRP A 224 10.86 -11.61 -22.55
C TRP A 224 10.76 -11.13 -21.10
N VAL A 225 11.84 -10.60 -20.54
CA VAL A 225 11.83 -9.97 -19.21
C VAL A 225 10.78 -8.85 -19.17
N TYR A 226 10.86 -7.88 -20.09
CA TYR A 226 9.88 -6.79 -20.16
C TYR A 226 8.44 -7.24 -20.41
N ILE A 227 8.24 -8.27 -21.25
CA ILE A 227 6.89 -8.79 -21.55
C ILE A 227 6.29 -9.47 -20.32
N ILE A 228 7.01 -10.41 -19.69
CA ILE A 228 6.54 -11.16 -18.53
C ILE A 228 6.31 -10.22 -17.36
N GLU A 229 7.29 -9.36 -17.07
CA GLU A 229 7.20 -8.35 -16.03
C GLU A 229 6.00 -7.42 -16.29
N GLY A 230 5.85 -6.90 -17.50
CA GLY A 230 4.75 -6.01 -17.86
C GLY A 230 3.37 -6.66 -17.71
N ILE A 231 3.21 -7.95 -18.04
CA ILE A 231 1.97 -8.69 -17.83
C ILE A 231 1.64 -8.80 -16.34
N VAL A 232 2.62 -9.18 -15.52
CA VAL A 232 2.42 -9.27 -14.06
C VAL A 232 2.09 -7.89 -13.49
N SER A 233 2.78 -6.84 -13.94
CA SER A 233 2.53 -5.44 -13.58
C SER A 233 1.08 -5.04 -13.87
N ALA A 234 0.61 -5.32 -15.09
CA ALA A 234 -0.73 -4.95 -15.54
C ALA A 234 -1.81 -5.68 -14.72
N CYS A 235 -1.60 -6.97 -14.44
CA CYS A 235 -2.47 -7.77 -13.59
C CYS A 235 -2.53 -7.24 -12.16
N VAL A 236 -1.38 -6.87 -11.57
CA VAL A 236 -1.28 -6.27 -10.24
C VAL A 236 -1.94 -4.90 -10.22
N GLY A 237 -1.71 -4.06 -11.24
CA GLY A 237 -2.34 -2.74 -11.39
C GLY A 237 -3.87 -2.83 -11.48
N LEU A 238 -4.38 -3.79 -12.26
CA LEU A 238 -5.81 -4.07 -12.37
C LEU A 238 -6.39 -4.54 -11.03
N HIS A 239 -5.71 -5.48 -10.35
CA HIS A 239 -6.13 -5.95 -9.02
C HIS A 239 -6.11 -4.83 -7.99
N CYS A 240 -5.09 -3.96 -8.02
CA CYS A 240 -5.03 -2.78 -7.16
C CYS A 240 -6.20 -1.84 -7.44
N GLY A 241 -6.52 -1.52 -8.70
CA GLY A 241 -7.67 -0.68 -9.04
C GLY A 241 -9.01 -1.21 -8.53
N VAL A 242 -9.15 -2.53 -8.39
CA VAL A 242 -10.36 -3.21 -7.88
C VAL A 242 -10.36 -3.32 -6.35
N ILE A 243 -9.20 -3.53 -5.72
CA ILE A 243 -9.07 -3.79 -4.27
C ILE A 243 -8.93 -2.48 -3.47
N LEU A 244 -8.29 -1.47 -4.04
CA LEU A 244 -7.99 -0.21 -3.37
C LEU A 244 -9.27 0.47 -2.88
N ILE A 245 -9.22 1.00 -1.66
CA ILE A 245 -10.33 1.70 -1.04
C ILE A 245 -10.16 3.19 -1.37
N ASP A 246 -11.22 3.83 -1.87
CA ASP A 246 -11.28 5.28 -2.05
C ASP A 246 -11.29 6.01 -0.68
N PHE A 247 -11.32 7.34 -0.69
CA PHE A 247 -11.38 8.19 0.51
C PHE A 247 -12.29 7.67 1.64
N PRO A 248 -11.97 7.94 2.92
CA PRO A 248 -12.83 7.58 4.07
C PRO A 248 -14.24 8.18 3.93
N ASP A 249 -14.37 9.39 3.39
CA ASP A 249 -15.66 10.04 3.06
C ASP A 249 -16.51 9.26 2.03
N ARG A 250 -15.89 8.44 1.17
CA ARG A 250 -16.58 7.61 0.18
C ARG A 250 -16.67 6.14 0.59
N ALA A 251 -16.08 5.75 1.72
CA ALA A 251 -16.18 4.39 2.24
C ALA A 251 -17.62 3.98 2.62
N VAL A 252 -18.52 4.97 2.73
CA VAL A 252 -19.95 4.80 3.05
C VAL A 252 -20.83 4.64 1.79
N ARG A 253 -20.34 4.96 0.58
CA ARG A 253 -21.13 4.78 -0.66
C ARG A 253 -20.88 3.43 -1.34
N PRO A 254 -21.92 2.83 -1.95
CA PRO A 254 -21.79 1.55 -2.65
C PRO A 254 -20.82 1.68 -3.84
N ARG A 255 -19.94 0.69 -3.97
CA ARG A 255 -18.93 0.61 -5.04
C ARG A 255 -19.59 0.43 -6.42
N LEU A 256 -18.90 0.89 -7.47
CA LEU A 256 -19.06 0.31 -8.81
C LEU A 256 -18.72 -1.20 -8.72
N PHE A 257 -19.57 -2.06 -9.27
CA PHE A 257 -19.57 -3.54 -9.09
C PHE A 257 -20.10 -4.06 -7.74
N GLY A 258 -21.20 -3.52 -7.23
CA GLY A 258 -22.17 -4.28 -6.40
C GLY A 258 -21.65 -4.97 -5.12
N ARG A 259 -20.51 -4.55 -4.58
CA ARG A 259 -19.89 -5.20 -3.41
C ARG A 259 -20.21 -4.44 -2.12
N LYS A 260 -20.55 -5.20 -1.07
CA LYS A 260 -21.01 -4.74 0.25
C LYS A 260 -20.19 -3.58 0.84
N VAL A 261 -20.89 -2.71 1.55
CA VAL A 261 -20.39 -1.59 2.38
C VAL A 261 -19.26 -2.09 3.28
N PHE A 262 -18.09 -1.46 3.21
CA PHE A 262 -16.85 -1.96 3.85
C PHE A 262 -16.73 -1.55 5.32
N LEU A 263 -17.23 -0.36 5.68
CA LEU A 263 -17.30 0.16 7.03
C LEU A 263 -18.76 0.46 7.37
N THR A 264 -19.20 -0.04 8.51
CA THR A 264 -20.48 0.34 9.12
C THR A 264 -20.43 1.85 9.42
N PRO A 265 -21.54 2.62 9.31
CA PRO A 265 -21.51 4.07 9.55
C PRO A 265 -20.84 4.44 10.88
N ASP A 266 -21.00 3.60 11.91
CA ASP A 266 -20.42 3.75 13.24
C ASP A 266 -18.87 3.59 13.22
N GLU A 267 -18.34 2.63 12.46
CA GLU A 267 -16.88 2.44 12.31
C GLU A 267 -16.22 3.58 11.52
N ALA A 268 -16.94 4.18 10.57
CA ALA A 268 -16.47 5.34 9.81
C ALA A 268 -16.43 6.61 10.67
N SER A 269 -17.40 6.80 11.58
CA SER A 269 -17.39 7.92 12.53
C SER A 269 -16.23 7.84 13.52
N ILE A 270 -15.84 6.64 13.96
CA ILE A 270 -14.68 6.45 14.86
C ILE A 270 -13.38 6.86 14.17
N VAL A 271 -13.23 6.57 12.87
CA VAL A 271 -12.04 6.96 12.09
C VAL A 271 -12.04 8.47 11.81
N LEU A 272 -13.19 9.05 11.45
CA LEU A 272 -13.30 10.49 11.16
C LEU A 272 -13.18 11.37 12.41
N ALA A 273 -13.62 10.89 13.59
CA ALA A 273 -13.52 11.65 14.84
C ALA A 273 -12.07 11.83 15.34
N ARG A 274 -11.12 11.07 14.78
CA ARG A 274 -9.71 11.04 15.21
C ARG A 274 -8.71 11.56 14.16
N LEU A 275 -9.17 11.86 12.93
CA LEU A 275 -8.40 12.49 11.85
C LEU A 275 -8.35 14.01 12.02
#